data_AF-A0A2V7QQR4-F1
#
_entry.id   AF-A0A2V7QQR4-F1
#
_cell.length_a   1.000
_cell.length_b   1.000
_cell.length_c   1.000
_cell.angle_alpha   90.00
_cell.angle_beta   90.00
_cell.angle_gamma   90.00
#
_symmetry.space_group_name_H-M   'P 1'
#
loop_
_entity.id
_entity.type
_entity.pdbx_description
1 polymer ?
#
loop_
_entity_poly.entity_id
_entity_poly.type
_entity_poly.pdbx_seq_one_letter_code
_entity_poly.pdbx_strand_id
1 'polypeptide(L)' 'MELLERLAAARTDLLAQVGRRIVGQQDVLDGILTAVFSGGHALLLGVPGLAKTL' A
#
# COMPACT_ATOMS: atom_id res chain seq x y z
N MET A 1 18.93 13.68 1.34
CA MET A 1 17.78 13.70 0.41
C MET A 1 17.64 12.41 -0.38
N GLU A 2 18.73 11.81 -0.85
CA GLU A 2 18.72 10.56 -1.64
C GLU A 2 17.84 9.41 -1.07
N LEU A 3 17.90 9.13 0.24
CA LEU A 3 17.05 8.10 0.85
C LEU A 3 15.54 8.38 0.71
N LEU A 4 15.15 9.65 0.81
CA LEU A 4 13.76 10.07 0.67
C LEU A 4 13.28 9.90 -0.78
N GLU A 5 14.13 10.25 -1.74
CA GLU A 5 13.87 10.06 -3.17
C GLU A 5 13.74 8.57 -3.52
N ARG A 6 14.64 7.73 -2.99
CA ARG A 6 14.57 6.28 -3.15
C ARG A 6 13.29 5.69 -2.56
N LEU A 7 12.86 6.16 -1.40
CA LEU A 7 11.60 5.74 -0.79
C LEU A 7 10.39 6.15 -1.64
N ALA A 8 10.38 7.39 -2.14
CA ALA A 8 9.31 7.89 -3.01
C ALA A 8 9.20 7.10 -4.33
N ALA A 9 10.34 6.76 -4.94
CA ALA A 9 10.40 5.90 -6.12
C ALA A 9 9.88 4.49 -5.80
N ALA A 10 10.38 3.87 -4.72
CA ALA A 10 9.94 2.54 -4.30
C ALA A 10 8.43 2.48 -4.00
N ARG A 11 7.86 3.52 -3.37
CA ARG A 11 6.41 3.64 -3.16
C ARG A 11 5.66 3.67 -4.49
N THR A 12 6.12 4.49 -5.43
CA THR A 12 5.48 4.65 -6.75
C THR A 12 5.49 3.33 -7.51
N ASP A 13 6.62 2.65 -7.54
CA ASP A 13 6.77 1.35 -8.21
C ASP A 13 5.87 0.29 -7.57
N LEU A 14 5.85 0.22 -6.24
CA LEU A 14 5.03 -0.75 -5.50
C LEU A 14 3.53 -0.53 -5.77
N LEU A 15 3.05 0.72 -5.71
CA LEU A 15 1.65 1.04 -6.02
C LEU A 15 1.29 0.68 -7.48
N ALA A 16 2.21 0.89 -8.43
CA ALA A 16 2.01 0.50 -9.83
C ALA A 16 1.94 -1.03 -10.01
N GLN A 17 2.70 -1.80 -9.23
CA GLN A 17 2.63 -3.27 -9.23
C GLN A 17 1.30 -3.77 -8.66
N VAL A 18 0.92 -3.26 -7.49
CA VAL A 18 -0.30 -3.65 -6.78
C VAL A 18 -1.55 -3.23 -7.55
N GLY A 19 -1.53 -2.06 -8.19
CA GLY A 19 -2.63 -1.53 -8.99
C GLY A 19 -3.05 -2.41 -10.18
N ARG A 20 -2.23 -3.37 -10.60
CA ARG A 20 -2.61 -4.37 -11.61
C ARG A 20 -3.67 -5.36 -11.13
N ARG A 21 -3.78 -5.56 -9.82
CA ARG A 21 -4.63 -6.56 -9.17
C ARG A 21 -5.68 -5.90 -8.28
N ILE A 22 -5.31 -4.81 -7.61
CA ILE A 22 -6.16 -4.08 -6.66
C ILE A 22 -6.59 -2.76 -7.30
N VAL A 23 -7.90 -2.58 -7.51
CA VAL A 23 -8.49 -1.39 -8.14
C VAL A 23 -9.38 -0.67 -7.14
N GLY A 24 -9.31 0.67 -7.11
CA GLY A 24 -10.22 1.51 -6.30
C GLY A 24 -9.91 1.59 -4.80
N GLN A 25 -8.76 1.07 -4.35
CA GLN A 25 -8.39 1.00 -2.93
C GLN A 25 -7.15 1.85 -2.58
N GLN A 26 -6.98 3.03 -3.19
CA GLN A 26 -5.77 3.85 -3.02
C GLN A 26 -5.52 4.25 -1.55
N ASP A 27 -6.55 4.75 -0.86
CA ASP A 27 -6.44 5.18 0.54
C ASP A 27 -6.05 4.02 1.48
N VAL A 28 -6.55 2.81 1.18
CA VAL A 28 -6.21 1.59 1.94
C VAL A 28 -4.74 1.23 1.73
N LEU A 29 -4.25 1.28 0.48
CA LEU A 29 -2.85 1.01 0.17
C LEU A 29 -1.92 2.02 0.83
N ASP A 30 -2.31 3.29 0.86
CA ASP A 30 -1.54 4.34 1.54
C ASP A 30 -1.44 4.09 3.06
N GLY A 31 -2.54 3.68 3.70
CA GLY A 31 -2.53 3.28 5.10
C GLY A 31 -1.63 2.08 5.39
N ILE A 32 -1.68 1.05 4.53
CA ILE A 32 -0.82 -0.15 4.66
C ILE A 32 0.66 0.24 4.52
N LEU A 33 1.01 1.02 3.49
CA LEU A 33 2.39 1.43 3.26
C LEU A 33 2.90 2.31 4.40
N THR A 34 2.05 3.19 4.93
CA THR A 34 2.37 3.98 6.12
C THR A 34 2.71 3.08 7.31
N ALA A 35 1.87 2.08 7.59
CA ALA A 35 2.11 1.13 8.67
C ALA A 35 3.41 0.33 8.46
N VAL A 36 3.68 -0.16 7.23
CA VAL A 36 4.91 -0.90 6.93
C VAL A 36 6.16 -0.03 7.12
N PHE A 37 6.17 1.18 6.57
CA PHE A 37 7.32 2.07 6.64
C PHE A 37 7.56 2.63 8.05
N SER A 38 6.52 2.76 8.86
CA SER A 38 6.64 3.20 10.25
C SER A 38 6.90 2.06 11.24
N GLY A 39 6.93 0.80 10.80
CA GLY A 39 6.97 -0.37 11.68
C GLY A 39 5.70 -0.56 12.53
N GLY A 40 4.58 0.01 12.08
CA GLY A 40 3.26 -0.13 12.68
C GLY A 40 2.51 -1.37 12.20
N HIS A 41 1.23 -1.44 12.56
CA HIS A 41 0.35 -2.56 12.23
C HIS A 41 -0.93 -2.03 11.58
N ALA A 42 -1.47 -2.76 10.60
CA ALA A 42 -2.73 -2.46 9.95
C ALA A 42 -3.67 -3.66 10.05
N LEU A 43 -4.96 -3.41 10.29
CA LEU A 43 -6.02 -4.42 10.31
C LEU A 43 -7.01 -4.13 9.19
N LEU A 44 -7.18 -5.09 8.29
CA LEU A 44 -8.09 -4.98 7.14
C LEU A 44 -9.47 -5.58 7.49
N LEU A 45 -10.48 -4.72 7.68
CA LEU A 45 -11.86 -5.11 7.99
C LEU A 45 -12.82 -4.84 6.83
N GLY A 46 -13.93 -5.60 6.77
CA GLY A 46 -14.99 -5.43 5.77
C GLY A 46 -15.59 -6.76 5.27
N VAL A 47 -16.53 -6.69 4.32
CA VAL A 47 -17.23 -7.87 3.77
C VAL A 47 -16.38 -8.68 2.77
N PRO A 48 -16.68 -9.98 2.52
CA PRO A 48 -15.97 -10.79 1.54
C PRO A 48 -15.92 -10.17 0.13
N GLY A 49 -14.85 -10.42 -0.63
CA GLY A 49 -14.71 -9.96 -2.01
C GLY A 49 -14.01 -8.61 -2.22
N LEU A 50 -13.59 -7.92 -1.15
CA LEU A 50 -12.94 -6.60 -1.24
C LEU A 50 -11.41 -6.64 -1.32
N ALA A 51 -10.85 -7.68 -1.94
CA ALA A 51 -9.41 -7.84 -2.18
C ALA A 51 -8.50 -7.78 -0.93
N LYS A 52 -9.00 -8.14 0.27
CA LYS A 52 -8.19 -8.12 1.52
C LYS A 52 -7.07 -9.16 1.58
N THR A 53 -7.08 -10.14 0.67
CA THR A 53 -6.18 -11.31 0.67
C THR A 53 -5.56 -11.59 -0.70
N LEU A 54 -5.89 -10.82 -1.73
CA LEU A 54 -5.38 -10.98 -3.11
C LEU A 54 -4.04 -10.27 -3.28
#